data_AF-A0A1Q7CFU7-F1
#
_entry.id   AF-A0A1Q7CFU7-F1
#
_cell.length_a   1.000
_cell.length_b   1.000
_cell.length_c   1.000
_cell.angle_alpha   90.00
_cell.angle_beta   90.00
_cell.angle_gamma   90.00
#
_symmetry.space_group_name_H-M   'P 1'
#
loop_
_entity.id
_entity.type
_entity.pdbx_description
1 polymer ?
#
loop_
_entity_poly.entity_id
_entity_poly.type
_entity_poly.pdbx_seq_one_letter_code
_entity_poly.pdbx_strand_id
1 'polypeptide(L)'
;MARVTGTPNLKAADDWAVKTMTSWGLTNAHLEPWTFQPPSAAKPVPGWENMELLAEAVTPFHGQLMVKPLAWTPSTKGIVTAQVVMVEPPGLAPPTGGGFNFFGSAPPPPEPKWAAPPMPEKTKPADPKQPTQAELDAYLNSMKEKVHGAIVFVGKHVEVAEEMNPAPMRRPEDEWKSRFDAKNPRPFRFPEQPKLPEGQLTRAEVSRQVDQFLVDNGAVARINDAGRAHGVIIAQQNGTYVWTRAVPTLVMRNEDYGRISRFLGDGTPVTLRINGAKSIPRGRLLITR
;
A
#
# COMPACT_ATOMS: atom_id res chain seq x y z
N MET A 1 -9.73 -13.12 -10.29
CA MET A 1 -9.13 -13.27 -8.94
C MET A 1 -7.61 -13.17 -9.06
N ALA A 2 -6.91 -12.74 -8.01
CA ALA A 2 -5.46 -12.53 -8.04
C ALA A 2 -4.68 -13.85 -7.90
N ARG A 3 -3.51 -13.96 -8.56
CA ARG A 3 -2.59 -15.11 -8.51
C ARG A 3 -1.47 -14.87 -7.47
N VAL A 4 -1.87 -14.61 -6.23
CA VAL A 4 -0.91 -14.31 -5.14
C VAL A 4 -0.14 -15.57 -4.75
N THR A 5 1.12 -15.41 -4.32
CA THR A 5 1.98 -16.52 -3.90
C THR A 5 1.31 -17.44 -2.88
N GLY A 6 1.28 -18.75 -3.16
CA GLY A 6 0.66 -19.76 -2.31
C GLY A 6 -0.87 -19.83 -2.36
N THR A 7 -1.53 -19.24 -3.37
CA THR A 7 -2.99 -19.35 -3.55
C THR A 7 -3.40 -20.50 -4.47
N PRO A 8 -4.63 -21.02 -4.37
CA PRO A 8 -5.19 -21.95 -5.36
C PRO A 8 -5.18 -21.38 -6.78
N ASN A 9 -5.40 -20.07 -6.92
CA ASN A 9 -5.36 -19.39 -8.22
C ASN A 9 -3.96 -19.36 -8.84
N LEU A 10 -2.90 -19.27 -8.02
CA LEU A 10 -1.54 -19.42 -8.52
C LEU A 10 -1.30 -20.86 -9.00
N LYS A 11 -1.67 -21.87 -8.21
CA LYS A 11 -1.53 -23.28 -8.62
C LYS A 11 -2.27 -23.56 -9.93
N ALA A 12 -3.50 -23.07 -10.09
CA ALA A 12 -4.26 -23.20 -11.32
C ALA A 12 -3.58 -22.52 -12.52
N ALA A 13 -2.89 -21.39 -12.29
CA ALA A 13 -2.14 -20.70 -13.32
C ALA A 13 -0.85 -21.44 -13.70
N ASP A 14 -0.16 -22.01 -12.73
CA ASP A 14 1.03 -22.85 -12.92
C ASP A 14 0.68 -24.09 -13.75
N ASP A 15 -0.42 -24.78 -13.39
CA ASP A 15 -0.92 -25.94 -14.13
C ASP A 15 -1.34 -25.59 -15.55
N TRP A 16 -2.03 -24.45 -15.72
CA TRP A 16 -2.38 -23.93 -17.04
C TRP A 16 -1.14 -23.62 -17.88
N ALA A 17 -0.10 -23.05 -17.28
CA ALA A 17 1.14 -22.71 -17.97
C ALA A 17 1.86 -23.98 -18.46
N VAL A 18 2.00 -25.00 -17.62
CA VAL A 18 2.57 -26.30 -18.01
C VAL A 18 1.80 -26.89 -19.18
N LYS A 19 0.47 -27.00 -19.06
CA LYS A 19 -0.38 -27.54 -20.13
C LYS A 19 -0.23 -26.77 -21.44
N THR A 20 -0.19 -25.45 -21.37
CA THR A 20 -0.06 -24.58 -22.54
C THR A 20 1.30 -24.78 -23.21
N MET A 21 2.39 -24.78 -22.44
CA MET A 21 3.73 -25.03 -22.94
C MET A 21 3.86 -26.41 -23.59
N THR A 22 3.32 -27.46 -22.97
CA THR A 22 3.29 -28.80 -23.57
C THR A 22 2.49 -28.81 -24.88
N SER A 23 1.38 -28.09 -24.95
CA SER A 23 0.58 -28.00 -26.20
C SER A 23 1.31 -27.31 -27.35
N TRP A 24 2.28 -26.44 -27.04
CA TRP A 24 3.15 -25.81 -28.03
C TRP A 24 4.35 -26.70 -28.44
N GLY A 25 4.46 -27.91 -27.88
CA GLY A 25 5.51 -28.87 -28.20
C GLY A 25 6.72 -28.85 -27.26
N LEU A 26 6.67 -28.12 -26.14
CA LEU A 26 7.75 -28.20 -25.14
C LEU A 26 7.68 -29.55 -24.42
N THR A 27 8.74 -30.34 -24.52
CA THR A 27 8.79 -31.73 -24.05
C THR A 27 9.08 -31.90 -22.56
N ASN A 28 9.68 -30.89 -21.92
CA ASN A 28 10.12 -30.92 -20.52
C ASN A 28 9.41 -29.88 -19.64
N ALA A 29 8.20 -29.45 -19.99
CA ALA A 29 7.45 -28.49 -19.18
C ALA A 29 7.01 -29.14 -17.85
N HIS A 30 7.49 -28.62 -16.73
CA HIS A 30 7.14 -29.08 -15.38
C HIS A 30 7.28 -27.93 -14.37
N LEU A 31 6.74 -28.12 -13.18
CA LEU A 31 6.86 -27.16 -12.07
C LEU A 31 8.04 -27.55 -11.18
N GLU A 32 8.87 -26.57 -10.83
CA GLU A 32 9.91 -26.74 -9.83
C GLU A 32 9.44 -26.22 -8.47
N PRO A 33 9.78 -26.95 -7.39
CA PRO A 33 9.33 -26.57 -6.08
C PRO A 33 10.04 -25.34 -5.54
N TRP A 34 9.30 -24.35 -5.05
CA TRP A 34 9.87 -23.14 -4.44
C TRP A 34 9.22 -22.80 -3.10
N THR A 35 10.06 -22.48 -2.11
CA THR A 35 9.62 -22.06 -0.77
C THR A 35 9.64 -20.54 -0.69
N PHE A 36 8.46 -19.94 -0.51
CA PHE A 36 8.33 -18.50 -0.38
C PHE A 36 8.73 -18.02 1.02
N GLN A 37 9.86 -17.32 1.10
CA GLN A 37 10.32 -16.65 2.32
C GLN A 37 10.80 -15.22 1.97
N PRO A 38 9.95 -14.20 2.16
CA PRO A 38 10.33 -12.80 2.02
C PRO A 38 11.53 -12.42 2.91
N PRO A 39 12.36 -11.45 2.53
CA PRO A 39 13.51 -11.01 3.34
C PRO A 39 13.15 -10.56 4.77
N SER A 40 11.95 -10.01 4.96
CA SER A 40 11.46 -9.58 6.28
C SER A 40 10.84 -10.71 7.11
N ALA A 41 10.64 -11.90 6.54
CA ALA A 41 10.00 -13.02 7.21
C ALA A 41 11.03 -13.97 7.85
N ALA A 42 10.88 -14.21 9.16
CA ALA A 42 11.76 -15.13 9.90
C ALA A 42 11.58 -16.60 9.50
N LYS A 43 10.44 -16.96 8.90
CA LYS A 43 10.09 -18.32 8.46
C LYS A 43 9.33 -18.23 7.13
N PRO A 44 9.24 -19.33 6.35
CA PRO A 44 8.39 -19.40 5.17
C PRO A 44 6.97 -18.93 5.47
N VAL A 45 6.40 -18.16 4.55
CA VAL A 45 5.10 -17.54 4.72
C VAL A 45 4.05 -18.43 4.06
N PRO A 46 2.96 -18.78 4.76
CA PRO A 46 1.91 -19.60 4.17
C PRO A 46 1.16 -18.87 3.05
N GLY A 47 0.44 -19.65 2.24
CA GLY A 47 -0.54 -19.12 1.29
C GLY A 47 -1.55 -18.21 1.99
N TRP A 48 -2.04 -17.22 1.25
CA TRP A 48 -3.01 -16.24 1.74
C TRP A 48 -4.04 -15.94 0.68
N GLU A 49 -5.32 -16.06 1.04
CA GLU A 49 -6.43 -15.65 0.20
C GLU A 49 -7.47 -14.88 1.02
N ASN A 50 -8.03 -13.83 0.44
CA ASN A 50 -9.14 -13.10 1.03
C ASN A 50 -10.46 -13.71 0.56
N MET A 51 -11.25 -14.24 1.50
CA MET A 51 -12.54 -14.88 1.21
C MET A 51 -13.70 -13.90 1.33
N GLU A 52 -13.67 -13.05 2.34
CA GLU A 52 -14.74 -12.10 2.64
C GLU A 52 -14.15 -10.73 2.95
N LEU A 53 -14.76 -9.69 2.39
CA LEU A 53 -14.41 -8.31 2.69
C LEU A 53 -15.68 -7.47 2.71
N LEU A 54 -15.91 -6.83 3.85
CA LEU A 54 -16.96 -5.85 4.06
C LEU A 54 -16.35 -4.64 4.74
N ALA A 55 -16.71 -3.45 4.26
CA ALA A 55 -16.42 -2.20 4.94
C ALA A 55 -17.52 -1.19 4.62
N GLU A 56 -18.04 -0.56 5.65
CA GLU A 56 -19.09 0.44 5.54
C GLU A 56 -18.98 1.47 6.66
N ALA A 57 -19.42 2.68 6.35
CA ALA A 57 -19.67 3.71 7.35
C ALA A 57 -21.03 3.48 7.99
N VAL A 58 -21.08 3.59 9.31
CA VAL A 58 -22.30 3.48 10.13
C VAL A 58 -22.77 4.87 10.56
N THR A 59 -21.83 5.70 11.05
CA THR A 59 -22.06 7.10 11.43
C THR A 59 -20.88 7.96 10.98
N PRO A 60 -21.07 9.26 10.68
CA PRO A 60 -22.34 10.01 10.63
C PRO A 60 -23.14 9.78 9.33
N PHE A 61 -22.60 9.00 8.40
CA PHE A 61 -23.26 8.62 7.16
C PHE A 61 -23.26 7.10 7.02
N HIS A 62 -24.26 6.58 6.32
CA HIS A 62 -24.34 5.17 5.98
C HIS A 62 -23.93 4.95 4.52
N GLY A 63 -23.01 4.02 4.26
CA GLY A 63 -22.58 3.72 2.91
C GLY A 63 -21.44 2.71 2.82
N GLN A 64 -21.37 2.00 1.70
CA GLN A 64 -20.25 1.09 1.43
C GLN A 64 -18.96 1.87 1.18
N LEU A 65 -17.85 1.34 1.68
CA LEU A 65 -16.52 1.92 1.50
C LEU A 65 -15.70 1.01 0.58
N MET A 66 -15.00 1.62 -0.37
CA MET A 66 -14.15 0.88 -1.29
C MET A 66 -12.80 0.62 -0.63
N VAL A 67 -12.55 -0.64 -0.27
CA VAL A 67 -11.31 -1.07 0.38
C VAL A 67 -10.72 -2.31 -0.28
N LYS A 68 -9.41 -2.52 -0.12
CA LYS A 68 -8.71 -3.77 -0.44
C LYS A 68 -7.81 -4.18 0.72
N PRO A 69 -7.78 -5.46 1.13
CA PRO A 69 -6.88 -5.92 2.16
C PRO A 69 -5.46 -6.01 1.61
N LEU A 70 -4.47 -5.71 2.45
CA LEU A 70 -3.09 -6.07 2.14
C LEU A 70 -2.92 -7.59 2.16
N ALA A 71 -2.18 -8.15 1.21
CA ALA A 71 -1.85 -9.58 1.23
C ALA A 71 -1.09 -9.94 2.52
N TRP A 72 -1.37 -11.11 3.09
CA TRP A 72 -0.83 -11.58 4.37
C TRP A 72 -1.19 -10.71 5.59
N THR A 73 -2.25 -9.90 5.52
CA THR A 73 -2.84 -9.29 6.72
C THR A 73 -3.65 -10.33 7.53
N PRO A 74 -3.72 -10.24 8.88
CA PRO A 74 -4.63 -11.06 9.67
C PRO A 74 -6.11 -10.74 9.39
N SER A 75 -6.98 -11.65 9.83
CA SER A 75 -8.43 -11.45 9.78
C SER A 75 -8.91 -10.64 10.96
N THR A 76 -10.04 -9.95 10.76
CA THR A 76 -10.81 -9.40 11.88
C THR A 76 -11.39 -10.53 12.72
N LYS A 77 -11.72 -10.25 13.99
CA LYS A 77 -12.42 -11.20 14.87
C LYS A 77 -13.92 -11.23 14.54
N GLY A 78 -14.24 -11.66 13.33
CA GLY A 78 -15.58 -11.52 12.75
C GLY A 78 -15.87 -10.08 12.34
N ILE A 79 -17.16 -9.71 12.33
CA ILE A 79 -17.60 -8.34 12.05
C ILE A 79 -17.25 -7.45 13.23
N VAL A 80 -16.49 -6.39 12.97
CA VAL A 80 -16.11 -5.39 13.98
C VAL A 80 -16.80 -4.08 13.65
N THR A 81 -17.48 -3.49 14.64
CA THR A 81 -18.04 -2.13 14.56
C THR A 81 -17.35 -1.28 15.61
N ALA A 82 -16.65 -0.22 15.19
CA ALA A 82 -15.86 0.59 16.11
C ALA A 82 -15.69 2.03 15.61
N GLN A 83 -15.38 2.93 16.55
CA GLN A 83 -15.03 4.31 16.26
C GLN A 83 -13.71 4.39 15.50
N VAL A 84 -13.61 5.38 14.62
CA VAL A 84 -12.39 5.69 13.88
C VAL A 84 -11.54 6.65 14.69
N VAL A 85 -10.24 6.33 14.77
CA VAL A 85 -9.22 7.23 15.32
C VAL A 85 -8.17 7.50 14.27
N MET A 86 -7.90 8.78 14.02
CA MET A 86 -6.80 9.21 13.15
C MET A 86 -5.50 9.21 13.95
N VAL A 87 -4.48 8.54 13.42
CA VAL A 87 -3.10 8.52 13.94
C VAL A 87 -2.19 8.99 12.81
N GLU A 88 -1.48 10.08 13.02
CA GLU A 88 -0.55 10.72 12.09
C GLU A 88 0.86 10.74 12.71
N PRO A 89 1.59 9.62 12.74
CA PRO A 89 2.92 9.57 13.32
C PRO A 89 3.88 10.47 12.52
N PRO A 90 4.78 11.20 13.20
CA PRO A 90 5.82 11.94 12.50
C PRO A 90 6.67 10.97 11.65
N GLY A 91 7.13 11.41 10.48
CA GLY A 91 7.92 10.58 9.56
C GLY A 91 7.13 9.63 8.65
N LEU A 92 5.82 9.42 8.88
CA LEU A 92 4.95 8.65 7.97
C LEU A 92 4.16 9.50 6.97
N ALA A 93 4.36 10.82 6.95
CA ALA A 93 3.70 11.69 5.99
C ALA A 93 3.90 11.18 4.56
N PRO A 94 2.88 11.32 3.69
CA PRO A 94 2.98 10.89 2.31
C PRO A 94 4.19 11.56 1.63
N PRO A 95 5.02 10.81 0.89
CA PRO A 95 6.10 11.43 0.14
C PRO A 95 5.53 12.45 -0.85
N THR A 96 6.08 13.66 -0.83
CA THR A 96 5.66 14.75 -1.70
C THR A 96 6.33 14.59 -3.06
N GLY A 97 5.59 14.00 -4.00
CA GLY A 97 5.98 13.86 -5.39
C GLY A 97 6.47 12.46 -5.77
N GLY A 98 5.99 11.98 -6.91
CA GLY A 98 6.43 10.75 -7.56
C GLY A 98 5.47 9.57 -7.35
N GLY A 99 4.68 9.26 -8.38
CA GLY A 99 4.19 7.89 -8.56
C GLY A 99 5.36 6.90 -8.67
N PHE A 100 5.07 5.61 -8.85
CA PHE A 100 6.06 4.54 -9.09
C PHE A 100 6.79 4.72 -10.44
N ASN A 101 7.50 5.83 -10.62
CA ASN A 101 8.17 6.19 -11.86
C ASN A 101 9.67 5.82 -11.76
N PHE A 102 9.94 4.52 -11.72
CA PHE A 102 11.29 3.95 -11.63
C PHE A 102 12.20 4.28 -12.83
N PHE A 103 11.64 4.87 -13.89
CA PHE A 103 12.33 5.13 -15.16
C PHE A 103 12.70 6.61 -15.36
N GLY A 104 12.44 7.47 -14.37
CA GLY A 104 12.45 8.90 -14.57
C GLY A 104 11.32 9.34 -15.52
N SER A 105 10.64 10.42 -15.19
CA SER A 105 9.90 11.17 -16.20
C SER A 105 10.94 11.84 -17.11
N ALA A 106 10.80 11.71 -18.43
CA ALA A 106 11.44 12.66 -19.32
C ALA A 106 10.97 14.07 -18.91
N PRO A 107 11.82 15.11 -19.02
CA PRO A 107 11.34 16.47 -18.92
C PRO A 107 10.13 16.62 -19.85
N PRO A 108 9.04 17.27 -19.42
CA PRO A 108 7.94 17.53 -20.33
C PRO A 108 8.50 18.16 -21.61
N PRO A 109 8.03 17.75 -22.80
CA PRO A 109 8.43 18.41 -24.04
C PRO A 109 8.18 19.92 -23.89
N PRO A 110 9.04 20.77 -24.49
CA PRO A 110 8.82 22.21 -24.43
C PRO A 110 7.40 22.51 -24.90
N GLU A 111 6.65 23.22 -24.07
CA GLU A 111 5.24 23.49 -24.34
C GLU A 111 5.10 24.19 -25.69
N PRO A 112 4.05 23.87 -26.48
CA PRO A 112 3.81 24.57 -27.72
C PRO A 112 3.58 26.06 -27.42
N LYS A 113 4.05 26.96 -28.29
CA LYS A 113 4.08 28.42 -28.07
C LYS A 113 2.73 29.09 -27.73
N TRP A 114 1.62 28.37 -27.87
CA TRP A 114 0.28 28.84 -27.53
C TRP A 114 -0.17 28.44 -26.11
N ALA A 115 0.63 27.64 -25.38
CA ALA A 115 0.33 27.25 -24.01
C ALA A 115 0.41 28.47 -23.07
N ALA A 116 -0.46 28.48 -22.06
CA ALA A 116 -0.44 29.47 -21.01
C ALA A 116 0.94 29.48 -20.31
N PRO A 117 1.47 30.63 -19.88
CA PRO A 117 2.75 30.68 -19.19
C PRO A 117 2.78 29.69 -18.02
N PRO A 118 3.91 28.99 -17.81
CA PRO A 118 3.99 27.94 -16.81
C PRO A 118 3.60 28.52 -15.46
N MET A 119 2.70 27.82 -14.75
CA MET A 119 2.45 28.16 -13.35
C MET A 119 3.79 28.20 -12.61
N PRO A 120 3.98 29.15 -11.68
CA PRO A 120 5.23 29.23 -10.91
C PRO A 120 5.57 27.85 -10.37
N GLU A 121 6.84 27.45 -10.49
CA GLU A 121 7.34 26.17 -9.98
C GLU A 121 6.80 25.98 -8.56
N LYS A 122 5.93 24.98 -8.39
CA LYS A 122 5.49 24.61 -7.04
C LYS A 122 6.76 24.26 -6.29
N THR A 123 7.07 25.03 -5.25
CA THR A 123 8.16 24.75 -4.32
C THR A 123 8.03 23.29 -3.93
N LYS A 124 9.03 22.48 -4.29
CA LYS A 124 9.05 21.06 -3.91
C LYS A 124 8.91 21.03 -2.39
N PRO A 125 7.83 20.46 -1.83
CA PRO A 125 7.67 20.44 -0.39
C PRO A 125 8.90 19.76 0.20
N ALA A 126 9.45 20.33 1.27
CA ALA A 126 10.58 19.74 1.96
C ALA A 126 10.21 18.30 2.35
N ASP A 127 11.14 17.36 2.12
CA ASP A 127 10.91 15.97 2.49
C ASP A 127 10.50 15.90 3.97
N PRO A 128 9.51 15.06 4.35
CA PRO A 128 9.05 15.00 5.72
C PRO A 128 10.21 14.73 6.66
N LYS A 129 10.48 15.69 7.57
CA LYS A 129 11.52 15.55 8.60
C LYS A 129 11.25 14.27 9.38
N GLN A 130 12.23 13.37 9.36
CA GLN A 130 12.13 12.11 10.10
C GLN A 130 12.26 12.38 11.60
N PRO A 131 11.46 11.71 12.45
CA PRO A 131 11.49 11.91 13.89
C PRO A 131 12.70 11.23 14.52
N THR A 132 13.09 11.73 15.69
CA THR A 132 13.88 10.99 16.66
C THR A 132 13.03 9.94 17.37
N GLN A 133 13.67 8.98 18.05
CA GLN A 133 12.96 7.98 18.86
C GLN A 133 12.06 8.63 19.93
N ALA A 134 12.57 9.64 20.64
CA ALA A 134 11.81 10.32 21.70
C ALA A 134 10.58 11.06 21.18
N GLU A 135 10.68 11.69 19.99
CA GLU A 135 9.54 12.37 19.35
C GLU A 135 8.45 11.36 18.95
N LEU A 136 8.84 10.20 18.41
CA LEU A 136 7.89 9.14 18.08
C LEU A 136 7.22 8.56 19.32
N ASP A 137 7.99 8.25 20.37
CA ASP A 137 7.46 7.68 21.61
C ASP A 137 6.49 8.63 22.29
N ALA A 138 6.83 9.93 22.36
CA ALA A 138 5.94 10.95 22.92
C ALA A 138 4.61 11.01 22.16
N TYR A 139 4.67 10.95 20.83
CA TYR A 139 3.48 10.93 19.99
C TYR A 139 2.62 9.68 20.22
N LEU A 140 3.21 8.48 20.17
CA LEU A 140 2.49 7.22 20.35
C LEU A 140 1.88 7.12 21.75
N ASN A 141 2.58 7.55 22.79
CA ASN A 141 2.06 7.60 24.16
C ASN A 141 0.81 8.49 24.27
N SER A 142 0.76 9.62 23.55
CA SER A 142 -0.42 10.50 23.52
C SER A 142 -1.65 9.86 22.86
N MET A 143 -1.46 8.82 22.04
CA MET A 143 -2.52 8.12 21.31
C MET A 143 -2.93 6.79 21.95
N LYS A 144 -2.19 6.32 22.95
CA LYS A 144 -2.31 4.98 23.56
C LYS A 144 -3.75 4.64 23.98
N GLU A 145 -4.38 5.50 24.75
CA GLU A 145 -5.74 5.28 25.26
C GLU A 145 -6.81 5.37 24.17
N LYS A 146 -6.52 6.09 23.07
CA LYS A 146 -7.49 6.33 22.00
C LYS A 146 -7.60 5.15 21.04
N VAL A 147 -6.51 4.39 20.85
CA VAL A 147 -6.48 3.32 19.85
C VAL A 147 -7.10 2.00 20.32
N HIS A 148 -7.31 1.83 21.63
CA HIS A 148 -7.86 0.60 22.16
C HIS A 148 -9.28 0.34 21.64
N GLY A 149 -9.48 -0.79 20.96
CA GLY A 149 -10.77 -1.15 20.38
C GLY A 149 -11.16 -0.34 19.13
N ALA A 150 -10.31 0.58 18.67
CA ALA A 150 -10.62 1.50 17.57
C ALA A 150 -10.17 0.96 16.19
N ILE A 151 -10.87 1.42 15.14
CA ILE A 151 -10.37 1.29 13.76
C ILE A 151 -9.45 2.48 13.51
N VAL A 152 -8.19 2.21 13.22
CA VAL A 152 -7.16 3.26 13.20
C VAL A 152 -6.81 3.64 11.77
N PHE A 153 -7.03 4.90 11.42
CA PHE A 153 -6.57 5.51 10.18
C PHE A 153 -5.13 5.97 10.38
N VAL A 154 -4.19 5.50 9.55
CA VAL A 154 -2.77 5.80 9.72
C VAL A 154 -2.26 6.71 8.60
N GLY A 155 -1.90 7.93 8.98
CA GLY A 155 -1.33 8.95 8.12
C GLY A 155 -2.36 9.97 7.64
N LYS A 156 -1.85 11.17 7.33
CA LYS A 156 -2.66 12.24 6.77
C LYS A 156 -3.21 11.84 5.41
N HIS A 157 -4.46 12.24 5.13
CA HIS A 157 -5.06 12.10 3.81
C HIS A 157 -4.18 12.77 2.74
N VAL A 158 -3.96 12.04 1.64
CA VAL A 158 -3.24 12.57 0.47
C VAL A 158 -4.21 13.34 -0.41
N GLU A 159 -3.97 14.64 -0.57
CA GLU A 159 -4.65 15.43 -1.60
C GLU A 159 -4.05 15.08 -2.97
N VAL A 160 -4.87 14.45 -3.82
CA VAL A 160 -4.49 14.14 -5.19
C VAL A 160 -5.00 15.27 -6.08
N ALA A 161 -4.08 15.99 -6.72
CA ALA A 161 -4.44 17.03 -7.67
C ALA A 161 -5.24 16.46 -8.83
N GLU A 162 -6.32 17.13 -9.21
CA GLU A 162 -7.11 16.75 -10.38
C GLU A 162 -6.30 17.00 -11.64
N GLU A 163 -6.05 15.93 -12.41
CA GLU A 163 -5.42 16.01 -13.72
C GLU A 163 -6.52 15.93 -14.78
N MET A 164 -6.93 17.08 -15.31
CA MET A 164 -7.95 17.17 -16.37
C MET A 164 -7.37 16.89 -17.76
N ASN A 165 -6.04 16.80 -17.87
CA ASN A 165 -5.40 16.45 -19.12
C ASN A 165 -5.55 14.95 -19.38
N PRO A 166 -6.00 14.54 -20.57
CA PRO A 166 -6.08 13.13 -20.90
C PRO A 166 -4.68 12.51 -20.81
N ALA A 167 -4.58 11.36 -20.13
CA ALA A 167 -3.35 10.60 -20.11
C ALA A 167 -2.92 10.27 -21.56
N PRO A 168 -1.64 10.47 -21.93
CA PRO A 168 -1.17 10.13 -23.26
C PRO A 168 -1.45 8.65 -23.56
N MET A 169 -2.27 8.37 -24.59
CA MET A 169 -2.62 6.98 -24.96
C MET A 169 -1.41 6.18 -25.48
N ARG A 170 -0.37 6.90 -25.94
CA ARG A 170 0.88 6.32 -26.43
C ARG A 170 2.04 7.25 -26.07
N ARG A 171 3.17 6.65 -25.69
CA ARG A 171 4.45 7.37 -25.61
C ARG A 171 4.99 7.63 -27.01
N PRO A 172 5.47 8.85 -27.32
CA PRO A 172 6.09 9.15 -28.60
C PRO A 172 7.26 8.22 -28.92
N GLU A 173 7.50 7.99 -30.21
CA GLU A 173 8.59 7.12 -30.66
C GLU A 173 9.96 7.59 -30.17
N ASP A 174 10.16 8.91 -30.09
CA ASP A 174 11.42 9.51 -29.62
C ASP A 174 11.66 9.27 -28.12
N GLU A 175 10.60 9.16 -27.31
CA GLU A 175 10.71 8.80 -25.90
C GLU A 175 11.18 7.33 -25.74
N TRP A 176 10.66 6.43 -26.58
CA TRP A 176 11.10 5.03 -26.61
C TRP A 176 12.56 4.89 -27.06
N LYS A 177 12.95 5.58 -28.13
CA LYS A 177 14.33 5.61 -28.62
C LYS A 177 15.30 6.15 -27.58
N SER A 178 14.90 7.19 -26.84
CA SER A 178 15.72 7.73 -25.75
C SER A 178 15.86 6.76 -24.58
N ARG A 179 14.81 6.04 -24.21
CA ARG A 179 14.85 5.05 -23.11
C ARG A 179 15.68 3.82 -23.43
N PHE A 180 15.65 3.36 -24.67
CA PHE A 180 16.39 2.19 -25.13
C PHE A 180 17.62 2.58 -25.97
N ASP A 181 18.19 3.77 -25.76
CA ASP A 181 19.42 4.21 -26.42
C ASP A 181 20.57 3.27 -26.04
N ALA A 182 21.00 2.43 -26.99
CA ALA A 182 22.09 1.50 -26.81
C ALA A 182 23.45 2.18 -26.61
N LYS A 183 23.59 3.45 -27.02
CA LYS A 183 24.83 4.23 -26.88
C LYS A 183 24.93 4.93 -25.52
N ASN A 184 23.80 5.37 -24.98
CA ASN A 184 23.70 5.97 -23.65
C ASN A 184 22.67 5.23 -22.78
N PRO A 185 22.93 3.96 -22.43
CA PRO A 185 22.00 3.21 -21.61
C PRO A 185 21.83 3.91 -20.27
N ARG A 186 20.58 4.30 -19.94
CA ARG A 186 20.27 4.83 -18.61
C ARG A 186 20.13 3.65 -17.65
N PRO A 187 21.10 3.40 -16.76
CA PRO A 187 21.00 2.28 -15.85
C PRO A 187 19.80 2.46 -14.93
N PHE A 188 19.10 1.36 -14.64
CA PHE A 188 18.09 1.34 -13.60
C PHE A 188 18.77 1.70 -12.27
N ARG A 189 18.47 2.89 -11.74
CA ARG A 189 19.00 3.35 -10.46
C ARG A 189 17.89 3.34 -9.45
N PHE A 190 17.97 2.43 -8.47
CA PHE A 190 17.17 2.57 -7.27
C PHE A 190 17.52 3.92 -6.63
N PRO A 191 16.53 4.74 -6.24
CA PRO A 191 16.80 5.96 -5.49
C PRO A 191 17.62 5.58 -4.26
N GLU A 192 18.79 6.20 -4.10
CA GLU A 192 19.57 6.04 -2.87
C GLU A 192 18.74 6.65 -1.74
N GLN A 193 18.53 5.89 -0.66
CA GLN A 193 17.81 6.44 0.47
C GLN A 193 18.62 7.59 1.06
N PRO A 194 18.01 8.76 1.32
CA PRO A 194 18.73 9.87 1.90
C PRO A 194 19.34 9.44 3.25
N LYS A 195 20.63 9.71 3.45
CA LYS A 195 21.28 9.49 4.73
C LYS A 195 20.64 10.42 5.75
N LEU A 196 19.93 9.83 6.71
CA LEU A 196 19.31 10.60 7.78
C LEU A 196 20.40 11.08 8.76
N PRO A 197 20.22 12.27 9.37
CA PRO A 197 21.03 12.69 10.50
C PRO A 197 21.02 11.64 11.62
N GLU A 198 22.12 11.57 12.38
CA GLU A 198 22.27 10.64 13.49
C GLU A 198 21.11 10.80 14.50
N GLY A 199 20.54 9.68 14.94
CA GLY A 199 19.43 9.64 15.89
C GLY A 199 18.02 9.78 15.28
N GLN A 200 17.89 9.98 13.96
CA GLN A 200 16.59 9.97 13.28
C GLN A 200 16.20 8.56 12.82
N LEU A 201 14.92 8.24 12.95
CA LEU A 201 14.33 7.00 12.49
C LEU A 201 14.03 7.05 11.00
N THR A 202 14.29 5.96 10.29
CA THR A 202 13.80 5.79 8.92
C THR A 202 12.28 5.63 8.90
N ARG A 203 11.65 5.98 7.78
CA ARG A 203 10.21 5.75 7.57
C ARG A 203 9.81 4.28 7.79
N ALA A 204 10.70 3.35 7.46
CA ALA A 204 10.48 1.92 7.68
C ALA A 204 10.50 1.56 9.18
N GLU A 205 11.42 2.13 9.95
CA GLU A 205 11.46 1.97 11.41
C GLU A 205 10.22 2.55 12.07
N VAL A 206 9.81 3.77 11.69
CA VAL A 206 8.57 4.37 12.19
C VAL A 206 7.37 3.48 11.87
N SER A 207 7.24 3.00 10.62
CA SER A 207 6.12 2.13 10.24
C SER A 207 6.07 0.85 11.09
N ARG A 208 7.23 0.22 11.34
CA ARG A 208 7.32 -0.99 12.16
C ARG A 208 6.92 -0.72 13.62
N GLN A 209 7.36 0.40 14.19
CA GLN A 209 7.01 0.78 15.56
C GLN A 209 5.51 1.11 15.68
N VAL A 210 4.93 1.76 14.68
CA VAL A 210 3.47 2.02 14.62
C VAL A 210 2.69 0.71 14.53
N ASP A 211 3.11 -0.24 13.69
CA ASP A 211 2.45 -1.55 13.61
C ASP A 211 2.47 -2.28 14.95
N GLN A 212 3.61 -2.27 15.64
CA GLN A 212 3.74 -2.88 16.97
C GLN A 212 2.87 -2.16 18.01
N PHE A 213 2.87 -0.82 18.01
CA PHE A 213 2.03 -0.01 18.88
C PHE A 213 0.53 -0.32 18.71
N LEU A 214 0.06 -0.48 17.47
CA LEU A 214 -1.35 -0.81 17.21
C LEU A 214 -1.72 -2.20 17.73
N VAL A 215 -0.82 -3.17 17.58
CA VAL A 215 -1.00 -4.51 18.14
C VAL A 215 -1.04 -4.46 19.66
N ASP A 216 -0.05 -3.84 20.29
CA ASP A 216 0.12 -3.83 21.76
C ASP A 216 -1.01 -3.09 22.48
N ASN A 217 -1.60 -2.09 21.83
CA ASN A 217 -2.68 -1.29 22.41
C ASN A 217 -4.08 -1.70 21.94
N GLY A 218 -4.19 -2.82 21.21
CA GLY A 218 -5.48 -3.44 20.92
C GLY A 218 -6.34 -2.70 19.88
N ALA A 219 -5.72 -2.06 18.89
CA ALA A 219 -6.44 -1.58 17.73
C ALA A 219 -7.08 -2.76 16.98
N VAL A 220 -8.32 -2.60 16.51
CA VAL A 220 -9.06 -3.70 15.89
C VAL A 220 -8.78 -3.84 14.39
N ALA A 221 -8.35 -2.76 13.75
CA ALA A 221 -7.90 -2.72 12.36
C ALA A 221 -7.12 -1.44 12.06
N ARG A 222 -6.35 -1.47 10.99
CA ARG A 222 -5.65 -0.35 10.40
C ARG A 222 -6.21 -0.05 9.01
N ILE A 223 -6.44 1.22 8.70
CA ILE A 223 -6.82 1.69 7.37
C ILE A 223 -5.74 2.65 6.87
N ASN A 224 -5.24 2.39 5.65
CA ASN A 224 -4.33 3.28 4.93
C ASN A 224 -5.06 3.98 3.79
N ASP A 225 -4.69 5.23 3.51
CA ASP A 225 -5.12 5.94 2.30
C ASP A 225 -4.44 5.31 1.06
N ALA A 226 -5.20 5.05 0.00
CA ALA A 226 -4.66 4.65 -1.29
C ALA A 226 -3.79 5.76 -1.92
N GLY A 227 -4.09 7.03 -1.66
CA GLY A 227 -3.36 8.18 -2.18
C GLY A 227 -3.34 8.26 -3.71
N ARG A 228 -4.46 7.92 -4.34
CA ARG A 228 -4.64 7.83 -5.80
C ARG A 228 -6.02 8.35 -6.19
N ALA A 229 -6.08 9.02 -7.35
CA ALA A 229 -7.32 9.53 -7.91
C ALA A 229 -8.20 8.40 -8.49
N HIS A 230 -9.48 8.72 -8.70
CA HIS A 230 -10.44 7.95 -9.49
C HIS A 230 -10.71 6.54 -8.94
N GLY A 231 -10.70 6.40 -7.62
CA GLY A 231 -11.00 5.11 -6.99
C GLY A 231 -9.94 4.03 -7.16
N VAL A 232 -8.74 4.36 -7.66
CA VAL A 232 -7.66 3.40 -7.80
C VAL A 232 -7.12 3.01 -6.41
N ILE A 233 -7.07 1.70 -6.14
CA ILE A 233 -6.48 1.15 -4.91
C ILE A 233 -5.32 0.24 -5.29
N ILE A 234 -4.14 0.51 -4.73
CA ILE A 234 -2.98 -0.38 -4.82
C ILE A 234 -2.75 -0.98 -3.44
N ALA A 235 -3.22 -2.22 -3.26
CA ALA A 235 -2.94 -3.02 -2.08
C ALA A 235 -1.99 -4.15 -2.49
N GLN A 236 -0.78 -4.14 -1.93
CA GLN A 236 0.23 -5.16 -2.22
C GLN A 236 0.30 -6.14 -1.05
N GLN A 237 1.31 -6.01 -0.19
CA GLN A 237 1.56 -6.90 0.94
C GLN A 237 1.58 -6.16 2.28
N ASN A 238 1.26 -6.89 3.34
CA ASN A 238 1.67 -6.58 4.69
C ASN A 238 3.17 -6.88 4.82
N GLY A 239 3.98 -5.84 5.01
CA GLY A 239 5.44 -5.94 5.03
C GLY A 239 6.01 -6.80 6.16
N THR A 240 5.24 -7.04 7.24
CA THR A 240 5.67 -7.92 8.33
C THR A 240 5.58 -9.40 7.95
N TYR A 241 4.66 -9.76 7.04
CA TYR A 241 4.27 -11.15 6.72
C TYR A 241 3.93 -12.04 7.94
N VAL A 242 3.77 -11.43 9.11
CA VAL A 242 3.53 -12.10 10.39
C VAL A 242 2.23 -11.56 10.97
N TRP A 243 1.23 -12.43 11.06
CA TRP A 243 -0.14 -12.07 11.43
C TRP A 243 -0.32 -11.61 12.87
N THR A 244 0.65 -11.89 13.73
CA THR A 244 0.67 -11.44 15.13
C THR A 244 1.40 -10.12 15.32
N ARG A 245 2.05 -9.58 14.27
CA ARG A 245 2.85 -8.35 14.31
C ARG A 245 2.22 -7.20 13.52
N ALA A 246 0.98 -7.36 13.10
CA ALA A 246 0.18 -6.31 12.49
C ALA A 246 -1.29 -6.59 12.83
N VAL A 247 -2.10 -5.54 12.90
CA VAL A 247 -3.55 -5.66 12.94
C VAL A 247 -4.10 -5.92 11.53
N PRO A 248 -5.38 -6.28 11.35
CA PRO A 248 -6.00 -6.36 10.03
C PRO A 248 -5.87 -5.02 9.31
N THR A 249 -5.27 -5.00 8.12
CA THR A 249 -4.90 -3.78 7.40
C THR A 249 -5.57 -3.73 6.03
N LEU A 250 -6.34 -2.68 5.82
CA LEU A 250 -7.01 -2.39 4.56
C LEU A 250 -6.46 -1.09 3.95
N VAL A 251 -6.46 -1.01 2.63
CA VAL A 251 -6.21 0.21 1.87
C VAL A 251 -7.54 0.70 1.36
N MET A 252 -7.91 1.92 1.74
CA MET A 252 -9.17 2.56 1.38
C MET A 252 -8.97 3.49 0.19
N ARG A 253 -9.97 3.53 -0.69
CA ARG A 253 -10.08 4.53 -1.74
C ARG A 253 -9.89 5.94 -1.17
N ASN A 254 -9.13 6.76 -1.88
CA ASN A 254 -8.72 8.09 -1.41
C ASN A 254 -9.91 9.01 -1.11
N GLU A 255 -10.95 8.98 -1.93
CA GLU A 255 -12.15 9.80 -1.76
C GLU A 255 -12.92 9.43 -0.48
N ASP A 256 -13.01 8.14 -0.16
CA ASP A 256 -13.67 7.64 1.07
C ASP A 256 -12.82 8.00 2.30
N TYR A 257 -11.50 7.79 2.22
CA TYR A 257 -10.56 8.13 3.29
C TYR A 257 -10.61 9.64 3.59
N GLY A 258 -10.58 10.47 2.56
CA GLY A 258 -10.63 11.91 2.67
C GLY A 258 -11.94 12.42 3.27
N ARG A 259 -13.09 11.83 2.90
CA ARG A 259 -14.38 12.19 3.52
C ARG A 259 -14.38 11.92 5.01
N ILE A 260 -13.91 10.73 5.42
CA ILE A 260 -13.82 10.35 6.84
C ILE A 260 -12.83 11.26 7.58
N SER A 261 -11.69 11.56 6.97
CA SER A 261 -10.66 12.44 7.55
C SER A 261 -11.20 13.85 7.83
N ARG A 262 -12.05 14.39 6.94
CA ARG A 262 -12.72 15.69 7.15
C ARG A 262 -13.71 15.67 8.32
N PHE A 263 -14.56 14.64 8.42
CA PHE A 263 -15.45 14.49 9.57
C PHE A 263 -14.68 14.47 10.89
N LEU A 264 -13.59 13.70 10.96
CA LEU A 264 -12.73 13.65 12.15
C LEU A 264 -12.06 15.00 12.44
N GLY A 265 -11.63 15.73 11.41
CA GLY A 265 -11.05 17.07 11.54
C GLY A 265 -12.02 18.10 12.10
N ASP A 266 -13.29 17.99 11.77
CA ASP A 266 -14.37 18.85 12.29
C ASP A 266 -14.90 18.37 13.67
N GLY A 267 -14.27 17.34 14.26
CA GLY A 267 -14.67 16.76 15.55
C GLY A 267 -15.91 15.86 15.49
N THR A 268 -16.42 15.54 14.29
CA THR A 268 -17.54 14.62 14.11
C THR A 268 -17.05 13.17 14.26
N PRO A 269 -17.57 12.39 15.22
CA PRO A 269 -17.16 10.99 15.38
C PRO A 269 -17.65 10.14 14.20
N VAL A 270 -16.79 9.23 13.75
CA VAL A 270 -17.09 8.29 12.65
C VAL A 270 -17.01 6.87 13.17
N THR A 271 -18.07 6.08 12.99
CA THR A 271 -18.09 4.65 13.28
C THR A 271 -18.11 3.86 11.97
N LEU A 272 -17.25 2.85 11.86
CA LEU A 272 -17.22 1.93 10.72
C LEU A 272 -17.57 0.51 11.17
N ARG A 273 -18.14 -0.26 10.24
CA ARG A 273 -18.31 -1.71 10.37
C ARG A 273 -17.47 -2.40 9.30
N ILE A 274 -16.60 -3.31 9.73
CA ILE A 274 -15.65 -4.02 8.87
C ILE A 274 -15.67 -5.53 9.13
N ASN A 275 -15.47 -6.31 8.09
CA ASN A 275 -15.14 -7.74 8.18
C ASN A 275 -14.06 -8.06 7.15
N GLY A 276 -13.01 -8.74 7.58
CA GLY A 276 -11.95 -9.24 6.70
C GLY A 276 -11.66 -10.68 7.06
N ALA A 277 -12.20 -11.62 6.30
CA ALA A 277 -11.98 -13.04 6.51
C ALA A 277 -10.97 -13.58 5.49
N LYS A 278 -9.87 -14.12 6.00
CA LYS A 278 -8.85 -14.79 5.19
C LYS A 278 -9.03 -16.30 5.29
N SER A 279 -8.65 -17.01 4.25
CA SER A 279 -8.43 -18.44 4.30
C SER A 279 -6.95 -18.73 4.11
N ILE A 280 -6.47 -19.73 4.84
CA ILE A 280 -5.21 -20.40 4.57
C ILE A 280 -5.63 -21.70 3.89
N PRO A 281 -5.35 -21.88 2.60
CA PRO A 281 -5.72 -23.13 1.96
C PRO A 281 -5.07 -24.28 2.73
N ARG A 282 -5.86 -25.28 3.13
CA ARG A 282 -5.35 -26.44 3.90
C ARG A 282 -4.35 -27.20 3.04
N GLY A 283 -3.18 -27.47 3.62
CA GLY A 283 -2.06 -28.11 2.96
C GLY A 283 -0.84 -27.20 3.04
N ARG A 284 0.34 -27.80 3.21
CA ARG A 284 1.58 -27.07 3.01
C ARG A 284 1.62 -26.70 1.52
N LEU A 285 1.06 -25.54 1.14
CA LEU A 285 1.34 -24.89 -0.14
C LEU A 285 2.78 -24.38 -0.09
N LEU A 286 3.71 -25.32 0.06
CA LEU A 286 4.86 -25.29 -0.79
C LEU A 286 4.31 -25.09 -2.21
N ILE A 287 4.90 -24.18 -2.97
CA ILE A 287 4.74 -24.23 -4.42
C ILE A 287 5.43 -25.52 -4.80
N THR A 288 4.78 -26.68 -4.68
CA THR A 288 5.35 -28.03 -4.89
C THR A 288 4.25 -29.00 -5.28
N ARG A 289 4.67 -30.00 -6.08
CA ARG A 289 4.33 -31.44 -5.98
C ARG A 289 2.86 -31.84 -6.04
#